data_AF-A0A2E0WNC7-F1
#
_entry.id   AF-A0A2E0WNC7-F1
#
_cell.length_a   1.000
_cell.length_b   1.000
_cell.length_c   1.000
_cell.angle_alpha   90.00
_cell.angle_beta   90.00
_cell.angle_gamma   90.00
#
_symmetry.space_group_name_H-M   'P 1'
#
loop_
_entity.id
_entity.type
_entity.pdbx_description
1 polymer ?
#
loop_
_entity_poly.entity_id
_entity_poly.type
_entity_poly.pdbx_seq_one_letter_code
_entity_poly.pdbx_strand_id
1 'polypeptide(L)'
;MLESITDRIQSLRDSWQQLPGRWYTDHPLRYRAAAAGLALAGYAWLVAFPLLALIAGLRLGANGLLPDSPWGHLDHVLLALGLSGTLVLGRARFALPEGELVSLSEAPRLHALVESVRHELQGATVHEIRITGEFDVRLLRTPVSGFPLVMTHTLLIGMPVLQCLSEAQLKAWIASQLGELSRQRMQLGSWITQLRQLWVQYRNHFCAGSGPARLLIGRFFDRYTRLFHRFTAPLMPAQQHARDRHALRTLGYEDTAEWMVMQSVMGRFLEQDYWPSVHHIADKAPEPTINPYRNLGVLLPRRLEADEARRWLREAWARGSGSETMPGLKQRLQAIAAGEAQFPGLPAPSAADALLEAAHTGLLERVDAAWQAREREAWQLRHQKSCAERERLEALRTEAGGDGLHGRQAMEYAALVKRYGTREEAHDAYEQILARNPDDARIVFGAGKYFTGLGEERGIRLLEQAMEMDKRYVVPACRLISEFRNRRGNITRFPAHEGQTIRRRVS
;
A
#
# COMPACT_ATOMS: atom_id res chain seq x y z
N MET A 1 -27.75 -22.38 -12.08
CA MET A 1 -28.58 -21.19 -11.76
C MET A 1 -27.84 -20.22 -10.82
N LEU A 2 -27.27 -20.69 -9.70
CA LEU A 2 -26.44 -19.88 -8.79
C LEU A 2 -25.19 -19.28 -9.47
N GLU A 3 -24.48 -20.04 -10.31
CA GLU A 3 -23.30 -19.54 -11.06
C GLU A 3 -23.65 -18.37 -12.01
N SER A 4 -24.80 -18.41 -12.68
CA SER A 4 -25.24 -17.31 -13.57
C SER A 4 -25.64 -16.05 -12.81
N ILE A 5 -26.08 -16.20 -11.55
CA ILE A 5 -26.42 -15.08 -10.68
C ILE A 5 -25.13 -14.45 -10.13
N THR A 6 -24.15 -15.25 -9.74
CA THR A 6 -22.82 -14.75 -9.33
C THR A 6 -22.10 -14.05 -10.48
N ASP A 7 -22.15 -14.59 -11.71
CA ASP A 7 -21.56 -13.94 -12.89
C ASP A 7 -22.31 -12.65 -13.27
N ARG A 8 -23.64 -12.60 -13.11
CA ARG A 8 -24.41 -11.34 -13.26
C ARG A 8 -24.06 -10.32 -12.19
N ILE A 9 -23.92 -10.73 -10.94
CA ILE A 9 -23.55 -9.83 -9.84
C ILE A 9 -22.12 -9.31 -10.05
N GLN A 10 -21.22 -10.15 -10.53
CA GLN A 10 -19.83 -9.79 -10.79
C GLN A 10 -19.70 -8.86 -12.00
N SER A 11 -20.36 -9.17 -13.12
CA SER A 11 -20.40 -8.28 -14.29
C SER A 11 -21.09 -6.94 -14.01
N LEU A 12 -22.15 -6.93 -13.20
CA LEU A 12 -22.75 -5.69 -12.70
C LEU A 12 -21.74 -4.93 -11.83
N ARG A 13 -21.09 -5.60 -10.86
CA ARG A 13 -20.09 -4.99 -9.99
C ARG A 13 -18.94 -4.37 -10.77
N ASP A 14 -18.43 -5.07 -11.77
CA ASP A 14 -17.35 -4.62 -12.66
C ASP A 14 -17.80 -3.44 -13.53
N SER A 15 -19.03 -3.49 -14.06
CA SER A 15 -19.65 -2.38 -14.78
C SER A 15 -19.75 -1.14 -13.88
N TRP A 16 -20.27 -1.30 -12.65
CA TRP A 16 -20.32 -0.25 -11.64
C TRP A 16 -18.93 0.27 -11.25
N GLN A 17 -17.87 -0.53 -11.35
CA GLN A 17 -16.50 -0.10 -11.04
C GLN A 17 -15.92 0.77 -12.15
N GLN A 18 -16.28 0.51 -13.40
CA GLN A 18 -15.80 1.26 -14.56
C GLN A 18 -16.61 2.54 -14.86
N LEU A 19 -17.85 2.65 -14.38
CA LEU A 19 -18.73 3.81 -14.61
C LEU A 19 -18.08 5.17 -14.28
N PRO A 20 -17.40 5.36 -13.13
CA PRO A 20 -16.79 6.65 -12.81
C PRO A 20 -15.66 7.01 -13.80
N GLY A 21 -14.88 6.01 -14.25
CA GLY A 21 -13.83 6.22 -15.25
C GLY A 21 -14.39 6.66 -16.60
N ARG A 22 -15.44 6.00 -17.09
CA ARG A 22 -16.11 6.36 -18.35
C ARG A 22 -16.75 7.75 -18.29
N TRP A 23 -17.40 8.08 -17.18
CA TRP A 23 -18.00 9.40 -17.03
C TRP A 23 -16.94 10.51 -16.99
N TYR A 24 -15.79 10.26 -16.37
CA TYR A 24 -14.67 11.19 -16.38
C TYR A 24 -14.12 11.43 -17.80
N THR A 25 -14.02 10.39 -18.63
CA THR A 25 -13.56 10.54 -20.03
C THR A 25 -14.56 11.31 -20.89
N ASP A 26 -15.85 11.03 -20.73
CA ASP A 26 -16.88 11.61 -21.59
C ASP A 26 -17.22 13.06 -21.20
N HIS A 27 -17.25 13.35 -19.89
CA HIS A 27 -17.68 14.64 -19.35
C HIS A 27 -16.80 15.12 -18.17
N PRO A 28 -15.53 15.50 -18.42
CA PRO A 28 -14.55 15.76 -17.36
C PRO A 28 -14.93 16.92 -16.42
N LEU A 29 -15.54 17.99 -16.94
CA LEU A 29 -15.94 19.14 -16.13
C LEU A 29 -17.12 18.82 -15.19
N ARG A 30 -18.15 18.16 -15.73
CA ARG A 30 -19.33 17.74 -14.95
C ARG A 30 -18.93 16.73 -13.88
N TYR A 31 -18.03 15.80 -14.22
CA TYR A 31 -17.48 14.84 -13.28
C TYR A 31 -16.75 15.51 -12.12
N ARG A 32 -15.87 16.50 -12.41
CA ARG A 32 -15.17 17.25 -11.37
C ARG A 32 -16.13 18.04 -10.46
N ALA A 33 -17.19 18.62 -11.02
CA ALA A 33 -18.23 19.28 -10.24
C ALA A 33 -18.98 18.30 -9.33
N ALA A 34 -19.34 17.12 -9.85
CA ALA A 34 -19.97 16.07 -9.05
C ALA A 34 -19.03 15.54 -7.94
N ALA A 35 -17.74 15.36 -8.25
CA ALA A 35 -16.73 14.99 -7.27
C ALA A 35 -16.59 16.05 -6.17
N ALA A 36 -16.62 17.33 -6.52
CA ALA A 36 -16.62 18.43 -5.57
C ALA A 36 -17.90 18.44 -4.71
N GLY A 37 -19.08 18.22 -5.31
CA GLY A 37 -20.34 18.11 -4.57
C GLY A 37 -20.32 16.95 -3.57
N LEU A 38 -19.83 15.78 -3.98
CA LEU A 38 -19.65 14.65 -3.08
C LEU A 38 -18.65 14.96 -1.97
N ALA A 39 -17.57 15.67 -2.29
CA ALA A 39 -16.56 16.12 -1.31
C ALA A 39 -17.16 17.06 -0.25
N LEU A 40 -18.08 17.96 -0.66
CA LEU A 40 -18.80 18.85 0.24
C LEU A 40 -19.79 18.12 1.15
N ALA A 41 -20.32 16.97 0.74
CA ALA A 41 -21.23 16.18 1.56
C ALA A 41 -20.59 15.73 2.89
N GLY A 42 -19.29 15.44 2.90
CA GLY A 42 -18.55 15.15 4.13
C GLY A 42 -18.57 16.31 5.12
N TYR A 43 -18.39 17.54 4.64
CA TYR A 43 -18.50 18.74 5.47
C TYR A 43 -19.94 19.02 5.90
N ALA A 44 -20.90 18.87 4.98
CA ALA A 44 -22.33 19.07 5.26
C ALA A 44 -22.79 18.15 6.40
N TRP A 45 -22.32 16.91 6.44
CA TRP A 45 -22.62 15.98 7.53
C TRP A 45 -22.09 16.46 8.89
N LEU A 46 -20.88 17.05 8.93
CA LEU A 46 -20.33 17.60 10.18
C LEU A 46 -21.11 18.82 10.66
N VAL A 47 -21.48 19.71 9.75
CA VAL A 47 -22.23 20.95 10.04
C VAL A 47 -23.70 20.66 10.35
N ALA A 48 -24.24 19.52 9.91
CA ALA A 48 -25.61 19.13 10.20
C ALA A 48 -25.91 19.07 11.71
N PHE A 49 -24.98 18.62 12.55
CA PHE A 49 -25.20 18.54 14.00
C PHE A 49 -25.43 19.90 14.68
N PRO A 50 -24.54 20.90 14.54
CA PRO A 50 -24.79 22.22 15.13
C PRO A 50 -25.98 22.92 14.48
N LEU A 51 -26.23 22.71 13.18
CA LEU A 51 -27.39 23.27 12.50
C LEU A 51 -28.72 22.66 13.02
N LEU A 52 -28.76 21.35 13.24
CA LEU A 52 -29.91 20.66 13.84
C LEU A 52 -30.18 21.16 15.26
N ALA A 53 -29.13 21.33 16.07
CA ALA A 53 -29.27 21.88 17.42
C ALA A 53 -29.82 23.31 17.38
N LEU A 54 -29.34 24.15 16.47
CA LEU A 54 -29.81 25.53 16.31
C LEU A 54 -31.28 25.58 15.89
N ILE A 55 -31.67 24.83 14.84
CA ILE A 55 -33.04 24.85 14.32
C ILE A 55 -34.03 24.30 15.35
N ALA A 56 -33.70 23.16 15.99
CA ALA A 56 -34.56 22.57 17.01
C ALA A 56 -34.68 23.49 18.25
N GLY A 57 -33.58 24.13 18.66
CA GLY A 57 -33.58 25.10 19.76
C GLY A 57 -34.45 26.33 19.46
N LEU A 58 -34.37 26.88 18.24
CA LEU A 58 -35.21 28.01 17.82
C LEU A 58 -36.70 27.65 17.79
N ARG A 59 -37.05 26.44 17.33
CA ARG A 59 -38.44 25.95 17.31
C ARG A 59 -39.00 25.76 18.72
N LEU A 60 -38.25 25.17 19.63
CA LEU A 60 -38.65 25.02 21.03
C LEU A 60 -38.77 26.38 21.74
N GLY A 61 -37.88 27.33 21.42
CA GLY A 61 -37.97 28.70 21.92
C GLY A 61 -39.24 29.43 21.45
N ALA A 62 -39.68 29.18 20.21
CA ALA A 62 -40.89 29.80 19.65
C ALA A 62 -42.19 29.12 20.11
N ASN A 63 -42.18 27.79 20.29
CA ASN A 63 -43.38 27.00 20.56
C ASN A 63 -43.57 26.63 22.05
N GLY A 64 -42.62 26.97 22.91
CA GLY A 64 -42.61 26.59 24.32
C GLY A 64 -41.79 25.32 24.60
N LEU A 65 -41.26 25.23 25.82
CA LEU A 65 -40.34 24.15 26.24
C LEU A 65 -41.06 22.85 26.61
N LEU A 66 -42.37 22.90 26.89
CA LEU A 66 -43.14 21.71 27.22
C LEU A 66 -43.68 21.07 25.93
N PRO A 67 -43.47 19.76 25.72
CA PRO A 67 -43.92 19.09 24.52
C PRO A 67 -45.44 18.82 24.60
N ASP A 68 -46.24 19.79 24.18
CA ASP A 68 -47.70 19.64 24.10
C ASP A 68 -48.14 18.92 22.81
N SER A 69 -47.19 18.54 21.95
CA SER A 69 -47.41 17.94 20.63
C SER A 69 -46.33 16.90 20.30
N PRO A 70 -46.62 15.86 19.50
CA PRO A 70 -45.61 14.93 18.99
C PRO A 70 -44.44 15.62 18.27
N TRP A 71 -44.68 16.77 17.62
CA TRP A 71 -43.62 17.58 17.01
C TRP A 71 -42.66 18.17 18.03
N GLY A 72 -43.15 18.53 19.23
CA GLY A 72 -42.33 18.99 20.34
C GLY A 72 -41.37 17.90 20.82
N HIS A 73 -41.84 16.66 20.97
CA HIS A 73 -40.95 15.54 21.34
C HIS A 73 -39.87 15.28 20.28
N LEU A 74 -40.20 15.39 18.98
CA LEU A 74 -39.22 15.26 17.91
C LEU A 74 -38.16 16.36 17.99
N ASP A 75 -38.55 17.62 18.20
CA ASP A 75 -37.61 18.74 18.33
C ASP A 75 -36.66 18.54 19.54
N HIS A 76 -37.15 17.99 20.67
CA HIS A 76 -36.28 17.63 21.80
C HIS A 76 -35.26 16.54 21.45
N VAL A 77 -35.67 15.49 20.73
CA VAL A 77 -34.76 14.43 20.26
C VAL A 77 -33.73 14.98 19.27
N LEU A 78 -34.14 15.82 18.34
CA LEU A 78 -33.26 16.47 17.37
C LEU A 78 -32.27 17.42 18.05
N LEU A 79 -32.72 18.18 19.05
CA LEU A 79 -31.86 19.03 19.87
C LEU A 79 -30.82 18.19 20.64
N ALA A 80 -31.26 17.11 21.30
CA ALA A 80 -30.36 16.21 22.03
C ALA A 80 -29.33 15.53 21.09
N LEU A 81 -29.76 15.08 19.90
CA LEU A 81 -28.88 14.50 18.89
C LEU A 81 -27.90 15.54 18.32
N GLY A 82 -28.37 16.74 18.00
CA GLY A 82 -27.57 17.85 17.49
C GLY A 82 -26.52 18.31 18.49
N LEU A 83 -26.91 18.52 19.76
CA LEU A 83 -26.00 18.90 20.84
C LEU A 83 -24.99 17.81 21.14
N SER A 84 -25.42 16.54 21.26
CA SER A 84 -24.50 15.43 21.53
C SER A 84 -23.49 15.23 20.40
N GLY A 85 -23.92 15.29 19.14
CA GLY A 85 -23.03 15.25 17.98
C GLY A 85 -22.05 16.42 17.95
N THR A 86 -22.54 17.64 18.18
CA THR A 86 -21.70 18.85 18.23
C THR A 86 -20.66 18.77 19.35
N LEU A 87 -21.04 18.27 20.52
CA LEU A 87 -20.16 18.08 21.66
C LEU A 87 -19.08 17.03 21.38
N VAL A 88 -19.46 15.92 20.75
CA VAL A 88 -18.53 14.87 20.32
C VAL A 88 -17.53 15.40 19.30
N LEU A 89 -17.99 16.18 18.31
CA LEU A 89 -17.11 16.82 17.31
C LEU A 89 -16.21 17.89 17.95
N GLY A 90 -16.76 18.75 18.81
CA GLY A 90 -15.99 19.80 19.49
C GLY A 90 -14.90 19.25 20.42
N ARG A 91 -15.11 18.06 21.01
CA ARG A 91 -14.13 17.37 21.85
C ARG A 91 -13.23 16.39 21.09
N ALA A 92 -13.49 16.11 19.82
CA ALA A 92 -12.67 15.21 19.04
C ALA A 92 -11.26 15.80 18.86
N ARG A 93 -10.25 15.04 19.25
CA ARG A 93 -8.83 15.35 19.04
C ARG A 93 -8.22 14.23 18.24
N PHE A 94 -7.66 14.56 17.08
CA PHE A 94 -7.05 13.58 16.20
C PHE A 94 -5.62 13.33 16.67
N ALA A 95 -5.24 12.05 16.68
CA ALA A 95 -3.86 11.68 16.95
C ALA A 95 -2.98 12.22 15.82
N LEU A 96 -1.87 12.85 16.19
CA LEU A 96 -0.81 13.17 15.24
C LEU A 96 -0.24 11.86 14.67
N PRO A 97 0.26 11.88 13.42
CA PRO A 97 0.84 10.69 12.82
C PRO A 97 2.03 10.17 13.64
N GLU A 98 2.15 8.84 13.70
CA GLU A 98 3.30 8.17 14.31
C GLU A 98 4.61 8.55 13.60
N GLY A 99 5.71 8.50 14.35
CA GLY A 99 7.06 8.81 13.86
C GLY A 99 7.85 9.67 14.84
N GLU A 100 9.18 9.58 14.71
CA GLU A 100 10.14 10.29 15.54
C GLU A 100 10.19 11.77 15.17
N LEU A 101 9.87 12.64 16.13
CA LEU A 101 9.92 14.09 15.90
C LEU A 101 11.37 14.54 15.72
N VAL A 102 11.61 15.37 14.71
CA VAL A 102 12.92 15.97 14.44
C VAL A 102 12.85 17.45 14.76
N SER A 103 13.53 17.86 15.82
CA SER A 103 13.65 19.27 16.18
C SER A 103 14.59 20.02 15.22
N LEU A 104 14.42 21.34 15.11
CA LEU A 104 15.29 22.19 14.31
C LEU A 104 16.75 22.12 14.77
N SER A 105 16.98 21.96 16.07
CA SER A 105 18.31 21.82 16.65
C SER A 105 19.00 20.49 16.32
N GLU A 106 18.23 19.42 16.11
CA GLU A 106 18.80 18.10 15.78
C GLU A 106 19.23 18.02 14.31
N ALA A 107 18.40 18.50 13.37
CA ALA A 107 18.69 18.40 11.93
C ALA A 107 18.45 19.73 11.19
N PRO A 108 19.30 20.75 11.42
CA PRO A 108 19.08 22.08 10.87
C PRO A 108 19.07 22.10 9.34
N ARG A 109 19.91 21.28 8.67
CA ARG A 109 19.95 21.19 7.21
C ARG A 109 18.70 20.57 6.61
N LEU A 110 18.13 19.55 7.25
CA LEU A 110 16.85 18.98 6.81
C LEU A 110 15.72 20.02 6.87
N HIS A 111 15.64 20.77 7.97
CA HIS A 111 14.67 21.85 8.12
C HIS A 111 14.91 22.97 7.09
N ALA A 112 16.16 23.36 6.85
CA ALA A 112 16.50 24.34 5.82
C ALA A 112 16.11 23.87 4.41
N LEU A 113 16.30 22.59 4.09
CA LEU A 113 15.88 22.01 2.81
C LEU A 113 14.35 22.10 2.64
N VAL A 114 13.59 21.67 3.65
CA VAL A 114 12.11 21.74 3.63
C VAL A 114 11.63 23.18 3.49
N GLU A 115 12.27 24.11 4.20
CA GLU A 115 11.97 25.53 4.15
C GLU A 115 12.28 26.15 2.79
N SER A 116 13.40 25.78 2.17
CA SER A 116 13.76 26.22 0.82
C SER A 116 12.71 25.81 -0.21
N VAL A 117 12.24 24.55 -0.15
CA VAL A 117 11.19 24.03 -1.04
C VAL A 117 9.86 24.73 -0.76
N ARG A 118 9.52 24.99 0.51
CA ARG A 118 8.32 25.75 0.88
C ARG A 118 8.34 27.14 0.25
N HIS A 119 9.45 27.87 0.36
CA HIS A 119 9.59 29.20 -0.21
C HIS A 119 9.50 29.18 -1.74
N GLU A 120 10.21 28.25 -2.38
CA GLU A 120 10.25 28.10 -3.84
C GLU A 120 8.85 27.81 -4.42
N LEU A 121 8.07 26.95 -3.77
CA LEU A 121 6.72 26.56 -4.22
C LEU A 121 5.59 27.41 -3.62
N GLN A 122 5.91 28.39 -2.76
CA GLN A 122 4.95 29.12 -1.93
C GLN A 122 3.96 28.17 -1.24
N GLY A 123 4.49 27.09 -0.68
CA GLY A 123 3.76 26.01 -0.02
C GLY A 123 3.20 26.43 1.34
N ALA A 124 2.30 25.60 1.87
CA ALA A 124 1.83 25.76 3.24
C ALA A 124 2.96 25.55 4.27
N THR A 125 2.82 26.17 5.44
CA THR A 125 3.75 25.98 6.55
C THR A 125 3.73 24.54 7.04
N VAL A 126 4.91 23.92 7.08
CA VAL A 126 5.13 22.62 7.74
C VAL A 126 5.37 22.92 9.22
N HIS A 127 4.55 22.33 10.08
CA HIS A 127 4.63 22.57 11.53
C HIS A 127 5.54 21.55 12.22
N GLU A 128 5.52 20.30 11.75
CA GLU A 128 6.32 19.21 12.30
C GLU A 128 6.96 18.39 11.17
N ILE A 129 8.20 17.97 11.38
CA ILE A 129 8.88 16.96 10.56
C ILE A 129 9.04 15.71 11.42
N ARG A 130 8.58 14.56 10.93
CA ARG A 130 8.71 13.28 11.62
C ARG A 130 9.35 12.23 10.73
N ILE A 131 10.28 11.45 11.30
CA ILE A 131 10.88 10.31 10.62
C ILE A 131 10.08 9.05 10.90
N THR A 132 9.77 8.31 9.84
CA THR A 132 8.99 7.06 9.91
C THR A 132 9.79 5.88 9.35
N GLY A 133 9.35 4.67 9.66
CA GLY A 133 9.94 3.44 9.08
C GLY A 133 9.50 3.12 7.65
N GLU A 134 8.55 3.86 7.09
CA GLU A 134 7.97 3.58 5.78
C GLU A 134 8.83 4.15 4.65
N PHE A 135 8.90 3.49 3.49
CA PHE A 135 9.54 4.05 2.29
C PHE A 135 8.61 5.03 1.56
N ASP A 136 8.34 6.17 2.19
CA ASP A 136 7.47 7.20 1.62
C ASP A 136 7.82 8.59 2.15
N VAL A 137 7.44 9.62 1.39
CA VAL A 137 7.43 11.01 1.85
C VAL A 137 6.01 11.53 1.67
N ARG A 138 5.38 11.91 2.78
CA ARG A 138 3.98 12.34 2.80
C ARG A 138 3.80 13.59 3.62
N LEU A 139 2.97 14.49 3.11
CA LEU A 139 2.48 15.63 3.86
C LEU A 139 1.08 15.32 4.37
N LEU A 140 0.93 15.09 5.67
CA LEU A 140 -0.36 14.82 6.30
C LEU A 140 -0.92 16.10 6.92
N ARG A 141 -2.22 16.32 6.75
CA ARG A 141 -2.98 17.40 7.40
C ARG A 141 -3.86 16.80 8.48
N THR A 142 -3.52 17.06 9.74
CA THR A 142 -4.28 16.55 10.89
C THR A 142 -5.16 17.66 11.47
N PRO A 143 -6.48 17.47 11.53
CA PRO A 143 -7.38 18.46 12.11
C PRO A 143 -7.21 18.54 13.63
N VAL A 144 -7.12 19.76 14.15
CA VAL A 144 -6.92 20.00 15.59
C VAL A 144 -8.20 19.71 16.39
N SER A 145 -9.37 19.79 15.76
CA SER A 145 -10.68 19.47 16.34
C SER A 145 -11.54 18.65 15.37
N GLY A 146 -12.70 18.16 15.82
CA GLY A 146 -13.69 17.50 14.95
C GLY A 146 -14.33 18.38 13.89
N PHE A 147 -14.05 19.69 13.91
CA PHE A 147 -14.36 20.59 12.82
C PHE A 147 -13.07 20.92 12.07
N PRO A 148 -12.96 20.59 10.78
CA PRO A 148 -11.72 20.69 10.00
C PRO A 148 -11.40 22.14 9.58
N LEU A 149 -11.34 23.07 10.55
CA LEU A 149 -11.05 24.49 10.33
C LEU A 149 -9.56 24.80 10.50
N VAL A 150 -8.94 24.23 11.54
CA VAL A 150 -7.51 24.39 11.85
C VAL A 150 -6.82 23.04 11.68
N MET A 151 -5.72 23.05 10.93
CA MET A 151 -4.97 21.87 10.55
C MET A 151 -3.50 22.02 10.94
N THR A 152 -2.94 20.98 11.54
CA THR A 152 -1.51 20.81 11.69
C THR A 152 -0.97 20.11 10.45
N HIS A 153 0.07 20.66 9.84
CA HIS A 153 0.74 20.05 8.69
C HIS A 153 2.01 19.35 9.16
N THR A 154 2.03 18.02 9.03
CA THR A 154 3.16 17.20 9.44
C THR A 154 3.78 16.52 8.21
N LEU A 155 5.06 16.78 7.97
CA LEU A 155 5.83 16.14 6.92
C LEU A 155 6.44 14.85 7.48
N LEU A 156 6.00 13.73 6.94
CA LEU A 156 6.50 12.40 7.25
C LEU A 156 7.57 12.04 6.22
N ILE A 157 8.77 11.73 6.67
CA ILE A 157 9.89 11.29 5.84
C ILE A 157 10.31 9.91 6.29
N GLY A 158 10.35 8.95 5.37
CA GLY A 158 10.90 7.62 5.65
C GLY A 158 12.40 7.65 5.96
N MET A 159 12.83 6.96 7.03
CA MET A 159 14.25 6.66 7.22
C MET A 159 14.84 5.89 6.02
N PRO A 160 14.15 4.88 5.46
CA PRO A 160 14.61 4.23 4.23
C PRO A 160 14.73 5.20 3.05
N VAL A 161 13.87 6.23 2.96
CA VAL A 161 13.98 7.25 1.90
C VAL A 161 15.26 8.06 2.07
N LEU A 162 15.56 8.51 3.29
CA LEU A 162 16.77 9.27 3.59
C LEU A 162 18.03 8.46 3.28
N GLN A 163 18.03 7.17 3.58
CA GLN A 163 19.19 6.30 3.34
C GLN A 163 19.37 5.89 1.87
N CYS A 164 18.30 5.82 1.09
CA CYS A 164 18.36 5.33 -0.29
C CYS A 164 18.47 6.44 -1.36
N LEU A 165 18.13 7.69 -1.02
CA LEU A 165 18.09 8.80 -1.97
C LEU A 165 19.19 9.83 -1.72
N SER A 166 19.56 10.60 -2.75
CA SER A 166 20.40 11.79 -2.59
C SER A 166 19.59 12.98 -2.03
N GLU A 167 20.28 14.02 -1.55
CA GLU A 167 19.63 15.28 -1.11
C GLU A 167 18.73 15.87 -2.21
N ALA A 168 19.21 15.88 -3.46
CA ALA A 168 18.45 16.35 -4.62
C ALA A 168 17.18 15.51 -4.87
N GLN A 169 17.29 14.18 -4.85
CA GLN A 169 16.15 13.29 -5.05
C GLN A 169 15.12 13.41 -3.91
N LEU A 170 15.58 13.60 -2.66
CA LEU A 170 14.69 13.89 -1.55
C LEU A 170 13.99 15.25 -1.72
N LYS A 171 14.72 16.29 -2.14
CA LYS A 171 14.14 17.61 -2.47
C LYS A 171 13.00 17.45 -3.49
N ALA A 172 13.18 16.59 -4.50
CA ALA A 172 12.19 16.29 -5.54
C ALA A 172 10.90 15.74 -4.93
N TRP A 173 11.06 14.75 -4.06
CA TRP A 173 9.93 14.10 -3.42
C TRP A 173 9.21 15.09 -2.50
N ILE A 174 9.93 15.86 -1.68
CA ILE A 174 9.35 16.89 -0.82
C ILE A 174 8.61 17.93 -1.66
N ALA A 175 9.18 18.40 -2.77
CA ALA A 175 8.55 19.33 -3.71
C ALA A 175 7.25 18.77 -4.30
N SER A 176 7.24 17.47 -4.66
CA SER A 176 6.04 16.78 -5.15
C SER A 176 4.90 16.74 -4.10
N GLN A 177 5.23 16.74 -2.81
CA GLN A 177 4.25 16.76 -1.71
C GLN A 177 3.78 18.18 -1.38
N LEU A 178 4.73 19.11 -1.18
CA LEU A 178 4.42 20.49 -0.79
C LEU A 178 3.71 21.26 -1.90
N GLY A 179 3.98 20.93 -3.16
CA GLY A 179 3.30 21.52 -4.31
C GLY A 179 1.79 21.36 -4.28
N GLU A 180 1.26 20.29 -3.67
CA GLU A 180 -0.19 20.10 -3.51
C GLU A 180 -0.86 21.19 -2.64
N LEU A 181 -0.09 21.83 -1.76
CA LEU A 181 -0.53 22.90 -0.87
C LEU A 181 -0.01 24.28 -1.27
N SER A 182 0.44 24.46 -2.51
CA SER A 182 0.87 25.77 -3.00
C SER A 182 -0.29 26.78 -3.00
N ARG A 183 -0.04 27.97 -2.44
CA ARG A 183 -1.05 29.04 -2.29
C ARG A 183 -1.49 29.68 -3.61
N GLN A 184 -0.67 29.61 -4.66
CA GLN A 184 -0.94 30.36 -5.89
C GLN A 184 -2.16 29.83 -6.67
N ARG A 185 -2.40 28.52 -6.64
CA ARG A 185 -3.56 27.89 -7.32
C ARG A 185 -3.94 26.61 -6.60
N MET A 186 -4.84 26.69 -5.62
CA MET A 186 -5.42 25.48 -5.03
C MET A 186 -6.32 24.81 -6.08
N GLN A 187 -5.78 23.80 -6.77
CA GLN A 187 -6.50 23.06 -7.78
C GLN A 187 -7.55 22.18 -7.10
N LEU A 188 -8.75 22.10 -7.69
CA LEU A 188 -9.83 21.24 -7.19
C LEU A 188 -9.38 19.79 -6.98
N GLY A 189 -8.49 19.29 -7.82
CA GLY A 189 -7.92 17.96 -7.70
C GLY A 189 -7.07 17.78 -6.44
N SER A 190 -6.15 18.71 -6.14
CA SER A 190 -5.34 18.68 -4.92
C SER A 190 -6.22 18.75 -3.68
N TRP A 191 -7.26 19.59 -3.70
CA TRP A 191 -8.24 19.65 -2.60
C TRP A 191 -8.98 18.32 -2.40
N ILE A 192 -9.43 17.67 -3.49
CA ILE A 192 -10.05 16.34 -3.42
C ILE A 192 -9.08 15.30 -2.84
N THR A 193 -7.80 15.31 -3.25
CA THR A 193 -6.77 14.40 -2.72
C THR A 193 -6.58 14.59 -1.21
N GLN A 194 -6.51 15.83 -0.74
CA GLN A 194 -6.41 16.12 0.69
C GLN A 194 -7.65 15.64 1.46
N LEU A 195 -8.83 15.80 0.87
CA LEU A 195 -10.06 15.32 1.47
C LEU A 195 -10.14 13.81 1.58
N ARG A 196 -9.61 13.07 0.60
CA ARG A 196 -9.49 11.61 0.68
C ARG A 196 -8.71 11.21 1.93
N GLN A 197 -7.57 11.88 2.19
CA GLN A 197 -6.78 11.62 3.40
C GLN A 197 -7.50 12.04 4.67
N LEU A 198 -8.17 13.20 4.66
CA LEU A 198 -8.94 13.70 5.81
C LEU A 198 -10.06 12.75 6.20
N TRP A 199 -10.87 12.28 5.25
CA TRP A 199 -12.02 11.41 5.55
C TRP A 199 -11.61 10.02 6.04
N VAL A 200 -10.41 9.56 5.70
CA VAL A 200 -9.82 8.36 6.32
C VAL A 200 -9.50 8.61 7.80
N GLN A 201 -8.95 9.77 8.15
CA GLN A 201 -8.69 10.14 9.56
C GLN A 201 -9.99 10.22 10.36
N TYR A 202 -11.06 10.81 9.81
CA TYR A 202 -12.38 10.85 10.45
C TYR A 202 -12.95 9.45 10.67
N ARG A 203 -12.91 8.59 9.65
CA ARG A 203 -13.34 7.21 9.77
C ARG A 203 -12.58 6.50 10.89
N ASN A 204 -11.25 6.55 10.86
CA ASN A 204 -10.43 5.84 11.84
C ASN A 204 -10.66 6.36 13.28
N HIS A 205 -10.79 7.69 13.46
CA HIS A 205 -11.05 8.29 14.77
C HIS A 205 -12.42 7.90 15.34
N PHE A 206 -13.49 8.02 14.55
CA PHE A 206 -14.86 7.78 15.04
C PHE A 206 -15.24 6.30 15.10
N CYS A 207 -14.61 5.43 14.29
CA CYS A 207 -14.82 3.99 14.37
C CYS A 207 -14.10 3.33 15.57
N ALA A 208 -13.03 3.94 16.10
CA ALA A 208 -12.29 3.40 17.24
C ALA A 208 -12.99 3.62 18.60
N GLY A 209 -13.94 4.57 18.68
CA GLY A 209 -14.59 4.94 19.93
C GLY A 209 -15.95 4.26 20.17
N SER A 210 -16.38 4.25 21.44
CA SER A 210 -17.71 3.83 21.87
C SER A 210 -18.68 5.02 22.03
N GLY A 211 -19.99 4.78 21.85
CA GLY A 211 -21.06 5.76 22.07
C GLY A 211 -21.98 5.98 20.85
N PRO A 212 -23.27 6.28 21.04
CA PRO A 212 -24.26 6.31 19.96
C PRO A 212 -23.98 7.41 18.92
N ALA A 213 -23.63 8.62 19.36
CA ALA A 213 -23.29 9.72 18.46
C ALA A 213 -22.00 9.44 17.65
N ARG A 214 -20.97 8.88 18.28
CA ARG A 214 -19.73 8.44 17.61
C ARG A 214 -20.01 7.34 16.60
N LEU A 215 -20.85 6.37 16.95
CA LEU A 215 -21.24 5.27 16.07
C LEU A 215 -21.99 5.76 14.83
N LEU A 216 -22.90 6.74 15.00
CA LEU A 216 -23.60 7.36 13.87
C LEU A 216 -22.62 8.05 12.92
N ILE A 217 -21.72 8.88 13.46
CA ILE A 217 -20.69 9.59 12.68
C ILE A 217 -19.74 8.58 12.00
N GLY A 218 -19.24 7.60 12.75
CA GLY A 218 -18.32 6.57 12.26
C GLY A 218 -18.92 5.73 11.15
N ARG A 219 -20.18 5.30 11.26
CA ARG A 219 -20.87 4.54 10.20
C ARG A 219 -21.08 5.35 8.93
N PHE A 220 -21.39 6.65 9.07
CA PHE A 220 -21.44 7.54 7.92
C PHE A 220 -20.08 7.58 7.22
N PHE A 221 -19.00 7.91 7.94
CA PHE A 221 -17.67 8.02 7.34
C PHE A 221 -17.13 6.68 6.81
N ASP A 222 -17.45 5.55 7.41
CA ASP A 222 -17.07 4.23 6.87
C ASP A 222 -17.68 3.95 5.48
N ARG A 223 -18.97 4.27 5.30
CA ARG A 223 -19.64 4.12 3.99
C ARG A 223 -19.22 5.23 3.01
N TYR A 224 -19.28 6.46 3.46
CA TYR A 224 -18.97 7.65 2.66
C TYR A 224 -17.53 7.63 2.16
N THR A 225 -16.54 7.35 3.01
CA THR A 225 -15.13 7.31 2.60
C THR A 225 -14.89 6.24 1.54
N ARG A 226 -15.50 5.04 1.66
CA ARG A 226 -15.40 4.01 0.61
C ARG A 226 -15.99 4.45 -0.73
N LEU A 227 -17.18 5.06 -0.69
CA LEU A 227 -17.84 5.59 -1.88
C LEU A 227 -17.01 6.72 -2.52
N PHE A 228 -16.58 7.69 -1.70
CA PHE A 228 -15.80 8.83 -2.13
C PHE A 228 -14.46 8.41 -2.74
N HIS A 229 -13.76 7.44 -2.13
CA HIS A 229 -12.50 6.94 -2.66
C HIS A 229 -12.66 6.25 -4.01
N ARG A 230 -13.73 5.46 -4.18
CA ARG A 230 -14.03 4.81 -5.47
C ARG A 230 -14.43 5.84 -6.52
N PHE A 231 -15.30 6.77 -6.16
CA PHE A 231 -15.78 7.81 -7.07
C PHE A 231 -14.66 8.77 -7.49
N THR A 232 -13.68 9.05 -6.64
CA THR A 232 -12.58 9.98 -7.00
C THR A 232 -11.33 9.27 -7.51
N ALA A 233 -11.30 7.93 -7.58
CA ALA A 233 -10.15 7.16 -8.05
C ALA A 233 -9.66 7.57 -9.46
N PRO A 234 -10.53 7.77 -10.47
CA PRO A 234 -10.08 8.16 -11.82
C PRO A 234 -9.38 9.52 -11.90
N LEU A 235 -9.52 10.38 -10.88
CA LEU A 235 -8.88 11.68 -10.82
C LEU A 235 -7.41 11.59 -10.36
N MET A 236 -7.03 10.50 -9.69
CA MET A 236 -5.75 10.37 -8.99
C MET A 236 -4.53 10.36 -9.94
N PRO A 237 -4.56 9.70 -11.12
CA PRO A 237 -3.43 9.77 -12.04
C PRO A 237 -3.09 11.18 -12.51
N ALA A 238 -4.11 12.00 -12.80
CA ALA A 238 -3.91 13.40 -13.16
C ALA A 238 -3.31 14.23 -12.01
N GLN A 239 -3.65 13.89 -10.76
CA GLN A 239 -3.03 14.51 -9.58
C GLN A 239 -1.59 14.08 -9.40
N GLN A 240 -1.27 12.81 -9.62
CA GLN A 240 0.12 12.34 -9.58
C GLN A 240 0.98 13.08 -10.60
N HIS A 241 0.51 13.26 -11.84
CA HIS A 241 1.24 14.05 -12.84
C HIS A 241 1.38 15.53 -12.44
N ALA A 242 0.41 16.09 -11.72
CA ALA A 242 0.55 17.46 -11.18
C ALA A 242 1.66 17.55 -10.13
N ARG A 243 1.77 16.57 -9.23
CA ARG A 243 2.86 16.45 -8.24
C ARG A 243 4.21 16.30 -8.90
N ASP A 244 4.31 15.45 -9.93
CA ASP A 244 5.56 15.23 -10.66
C ASP A 244 6.04 16.53 -11.36
N ARG A 245 5.11 17.37 -11.84
CA ARG A 245 5.44 18.70 -12.37
C ARG A 245 5.95 19.68 -11.30
N HIS A 246 5.55 19.54 -10.04
CA HIS A 246 6.11 20.35 -8.96
C HIS A 246 7.56 19.97 -8.68
N ALA A 247 7.88 18.67 -8.65
CA ALA A 247 9.26 18.21 -8.56
C ALA A 247 10.11 18.70 -9.75
N LEU A 248 9.57 18.60 -10.98
CA LEU A 248 10.23 19.06 -12.20
C LEU A 248 10.64 20.53 -12.15
N ARG A 249 9.78 21.40 -11.60
CA ARG A 249 10.07 22.83 -11.47
C ARG A 249 11.25 23.13 -10.54
N THR A 250 11.57 22.21 -9.63
CA THR A 250 12.55 22.40 -8.57
C THR A 250 13.93 21.83 -8.89
N LEU A 251 14.02 20.79 -9.71
CA LEU A 251 15.28 20.09 -10.01
C LEU A 251 15.60 19.97 -11.51
N GLY A 252 14.63 20.22 -12.40
CA GLY A 252 14.81 19.97 -13.82
C GLY A 252 14.52 18.51 -14.22
N TYR A 253 14.66 18.22 -15.51
CA TYR A 253 14.16 16.98 -16.12
C TYR A 253 14.94 15.74 -15.67
N GLU A 254 16.27 15.80 -15.70
CA GLU A 254 17.15 14.65 -15.44
C GLU A 254 17.01 14.18 -13.99
N ASP A 255 17.25 15.07 -13.03
CA ASP A 255 17.12 14.79 -11.59
C ASP A 255 15.73 14.30 -11.18
N THR A 256 14.67 14.84 -11.79
CA THR A 256 13.30 14.38 -11.52
C THR A 256 13.08 12.97 -12.05
N ALA A 257 13.59 12.66 -13.24
CA ALA A 257 13.52 11.32 -13.80
C ALA A 257 14.30 10.31 -12.95
N GLU A 258 15.50 10.68 -12.50
CA GLU A 258 16.31 9.86 -11.58
C GLU A 258 15.57 9.58 -10.26
N TRP A 259 14.97 10.59 -9.64
CA TRP A 259 14.15 10.39 -8.44
C TRP A 259 13.04 9.36 -8.66
N MET A 260 12.32 9.42 -9.79
CA MET A 260 11.23 8.49 -10.10
C MET A 260 11.73 7.06 -10.33
N VAL A 261 12.90 6.93 -10.96
CA VAL A 261 13.60 5.64 -11.11
C VAL A 261 13.99 5.10 -9.75
N MET A 262 14.65 5.92 -8.91
CA MET A 262 15.07 5.52 -7.57
C MET A 262 13.89 5.12 -6.68
N GLN A 263 12.80 5.88 -6.71
CA GLN A 263 11.56 5.53 -6.01
C GLN A 263 11.05 4.13 -6.44
N SER A 264 11.09 3.84 -7.74
CA SER A 264 10.57 2.58 -8.29
C SER A 264 11.48 1.39 -7.98
N VAL A 265 12.80 1.56 -8.09
CA VAL A 265 13.79 0.50 -7.85
C VAL A 265 13.91 0.23 -6.35
N MET A 266 14.07 1.26 -5.52
CA MET A 266 14.25 1.10 -4.07
C MET A 266 12.98 0.58 -3.40
N GLY A 267 11.80 1.01 -3.84
CA GLY A 267 10.53 0.44 -3.35
C GLY A 267 10.45 -1.07 -3.58
N ARG A 268 10.88 -1.54 -4.77
CA ARG A 268 10.92 -2.98 -5.07
C ARG A 268 12.01 -3.73 -4.32
N PHE A 269 13.20 -3.16 -4.20
CA PHE A 269 14.27 -3.74 -3.39
C PHE A 269 13.80 -3.98 -1.96
N LEU A 270 13.17 -2.95 -1.35
CA LEU A 270 12.67 -3.05 0.01
C LEU A 270 11.56 -4.11 0.15
N GLU A 271 10.59 -4.12 -0.76
CA GLU A 271 9.44 -5.03 -0.73
C GLU A 271 9.81 -6.49 -1.05
N GLN A 272 10.68 -6.72 -2.04
CA GLN A 272 10.95 -8.07 -2.58
C GLN A 272 12.18 -8.74 -1.98
N ASP A 273 13.17 -7.99 -1.51
CA ASP A 273 14.44 -8.54 -1.04
C ASP A 273 14.71 -8.22 0.43
N TYR A 274 14.65 -6.94 0.82
CA TYR A 274 15.06 -6.50 2.14
C TYR A 274 14.08 -6.93 3.26
N TRP A 275 12.83 -6.47 3.25
CA TRP A 275 11.87 -6.78 4.32
C TRP A 275 11.58 -8.28 4.47
N PRO A 276 11.41 -9.07 3.39
CA PRO A 276 11.28 -10.52 3.52
C PRO A 276 12.44 -11.16 4.27
N SER A 277 13.68 -10.73 4.01
CA SER A 277 14.85 -11.25 4.71
C SER A 277 14.88 -10.87 6.19
N VAL A 278 14.46 -9.65 6.54
CA VAL A 278 14.36 -9.21 7.95
C VAL A 278 13.31 -10.05 8.68
N HIS A 279 12.13 -10.25 8.07
CA HIS A 279 11.07 -11.05 8.68
C HIS A 279 11.42 -12.53 8.79
N HIS A 280 12.27 -13.07 7.90
CA HIS A 280 12.74 -14.46 8.00
C HIS A 280 13.60 -14.71 9.25
N ILE A 281 14.18 -13.68 9.85
CA ILE A 281 14.92 -13.82 11.12
C ILE A 281 13.99 -14.23 12.26
N ALA A 282 12.71 -13.86 12.20
CA ALA A 282 11.70 -14.29 13.17
C ALA A 282 11.56 -15.82 13.25
N ASP A 283 11.88 -16.53 12.16
CA ASP A 283 11.87 -17.99 12.17
C ASP A 283 12.93 -18.57 13.12
N LYS A 284 13.97 -17.80 13.49
CA LYS A 284 15.11 -18.27 14.32
C LYS A 284 15.17 -17.62 15.70
N ALA A 285 14.65 -16.40 15.87
CA ALA A 285 14.72 -15.67 17.13
C ALA A 285 13.32 -15.31 17.65
N PRO A 286 13.02 -15.52 18.95
CA PRO A 286 11.72 -15.21 19.54
C PRO A 286 11.45 -13.72 19.67
N GLU A 287 12.50 -12.89 19.69
CA GLU A 287 12.40 -11.44 19.85
C GLU A 287 13.09 -10.70 18.69
N PRO A 288 12.54 -9.54 18.26
CA PRO A 288 13.15 -8.72 17.22
C PRO A 288 14.33 -7.92 17.78
N THR A 289 15.50 -8.55 17.95
CA THR A 289 16.74 -7.86 18.35
C THR A 289 17.48 -7.18 17.20
N ILE A 290 16.97 -7.34 15.97
CA ILE A 290 17.52 -6.71 14.77
C ILE A 290 17.19 -5.22 14.73
N ASN A 291 18.15 -4.42 14.26
CA ASN A 291 18.01 -3.01 13.94
C ASN A 291 17.91 -2.84 12.41
N PRO A 292 16.71 -2.97 11.81
CA PRO A 292 16.56 -2.92 10.36
C PRO A 292 17.11 -1.63 9.74
N TYR A 293 16.77 -0.45 10.25
CA TYR A 293 17.16 0.80 9.58
C TYR A 293 18.68 1.02 9.67
N ARG A 294 19.32 0.71 10.81
CA ARG A 294 20.79 0.69 10.88
C ARG A 294 21.40 -0.31 9.88
N ASN A 295 20.85 -1.51 9.80
CA ASN A 295 21.35 -2.55 8.89
C ASN A 295 21.11 -2.21 7.42
N LEU A 296 20.05 -1.46 7.09
CA LEU A 296 19.73 -1.07 5.72
C LEU A 296 20.87 -0.27 5.10
N GLY A 297 21.39 0.75 5.79
CA GLY A 297 22.51 1.56 5.29
C GLY A 297 23.78 0.73 5.00
N VAL A 298 24.04 -0.30 5.80
CA VAL A 298 25.21 -1.19 5.63
C VAL A 298 24.99 -2.24 4.54
N LEU A 299 23.79 -2.81 4.46
CA LEU A 299 23.48 -3.91 3.55
C LEU A 299 23.10 -3.45 2.15
N LEU A 300 22.58 -2.24 1.99
CA LEU A 300 22.10 -1.72 0.70
C LEU A 300 23.18 -1.79 -0.40
N PRO A 301 24.42 -1.28 -0.20
CA PRO A 301 25.46 -1.37 -1.24
C PRO A 301 25.96 -2.80 -1.51
N ARG A 302 25.76 -3.72 -0.56
CA ARG A 302 26.22 -5.12 -0.66
C ARG A 302 25.20 -6.04 -1.32
N ARG A 303 23.91 -5.72 -1.16
CA ARG A 303 22.79 -6.54 -1.66
C ARG A 303 22.21 -6.05 -2.96
N LEU A 304 22.29 -4.76 -3.24
CA LEU A 304 21.72 -4.22 -4.47
C LEU A 304 22.70 -4.44 -5.64
N GLU A 305 22.47 -5.48 -6.42
CA GLU A 305 23.18 -5.69 -7.68
C GLU A 305 22.63 -4.78 -8.78
N ALA A 306 23.52 -4.19 -9.59
CA ALA A 306 23.13 -3.27 -10.67
C ALA A 306 22.23 -3.93 -11.72
N ASP A 307 22.44 -5.22 -12.01
CA ASP A 307 21.63 -5.95 -12.99
C ASP A 307 20.22 -6.24 -12.49
N GLU A 308 20.05 -6.46 -11.18
CA GLU A 308 18.74 -6.58 -10.55
C GLU A 308 17.99 -5.24 -10.54
N ALA A 309 18.68 -4.15 -10.20
CA ALA A 309 18.11 -2.80 -10.27
C ALA A 309 17.62 -2.48 -11.69
N ARG A 310 18.42 -2.80 -12.72
CA ARG A 310 18.06 -2.65 -14.13
C ARG A 310 16.92 -3.56 -14.54
N ARG A 311 16.86 -4.79 -14.03
CA ARG A 311 15.75 -5.73 -14.26
C ARG A 311 14.44 -5.16 -13.70
N TRP A 312 14.44 -4.70 -12.45
CA TRP A 312 13.26 -4.08 -11.84
C TRP A 312 12.81 -2.82 -12.57
N LEU A 313 13.74 -2.00 -13.06
CA LEU A 313 13.44 -0.84 -13.88
C LEU A 313 12.78 -1.23 -15.21
N ARG A 314 13.34 -2.19 -15.95
CA ARG A 314 12.72 -2.72 -17.19
C ARG A 314 11.32 -3.27 -16.93
N GLU A 315 11.13 -4.02 -15.85
CA GLU A 315 9.81 -4.52 -15.46
C GLU A 315 8.84 -3.38 -15.11
N ALA A 316 9.30 -2.33 -14.42
CA ALA A 316 8.47 -1.16 -14.10
C ALA A 316 8.06 -0.38 -15.36
N TRP A 317 8.96 -0.29 -16.34
CA TRP A 317 8.69 0.30 -17.64
C TRP A 317 7.72 -0.54 -18.48
N ALA A 318 7.95 -1.86 -18.56
CA ALA A 318 7.16 -2.80 -19.35
C ALA A 318 5.71 -2.95 -18.88
N ARG A 319 5.44 -2.79 -17.57
CA ARG A 319 4.07 -2.78 -17.03
C ARG A 319 3.21 -1.70 -17.67
N GLY A 320 3.82 -0.63 -18.20
CA GLY A 320 3.18 0.37 -19.07
C GLY A 320 2.15 1.25 -18.36
N SER A 321 1.05 0.66 -17.93
CA SER A 321 0.01 1.26 -17.09
C SER A 321 0.20 0.88 -15.62
N GLY A 322 -0.04 1.84 -14.73
CA GLY A 322 -0.09 1.57 -13.30
C GLY A 322 -1.46 1.03 -12.86
N SER A 323 -1.82 1.24 -11.59
CA SER A 323 -3.15 0.92 -11.07
C SER A 323 -4.16 2.01 -11.43
N GLU A 324 -5.45 1.78 -11.13
CA GLU A 324 -6.52 2.77 -11.33
C GLU A 324 -6.22 4.13 -10.65
N THR A 325 -5.46 4.12 -9.55
CA THR A 325 -5.17 5.32 -8.77
C THR A 325 -3.74 5.82 -8.89
N MET A 326 -2.80 4.98 -9.34
CA MET A 326 -1.38 5.32 -9.40
C MET A 326 -0.84 5.02 -10.80
N PRO A 327 -0.42 6.03 -11.57
CA PRO A 327 0.16 5.84 -12.89
C PRO A 327 1.50 5.10 -12.79
N GLY A 328 1.80 4.30 -13.82
CA GLY A 328 3.05 3.54 -13.89
C GLY A 328 4.25 4.45 -14.14
N LEU A 329 5.47 3.95 -13.89
CA LEU A 329 6.70 4.72 -14.09
C LEU A 329 6.80 5.31 -15.50
N LYS A 330 6.50 4.51 -16.53
CA LYS A 330 6.48 4.95 -17.92
C LYS A 330 5.55 6.14 -18.17
N GLN A 331 4.31 6.07 -17.67
CA GLN A 331 3.32 7.15 -17.82
C GLN A 331 3.78 8.43 -17.14
N ARG A 332 4.34 8.30 -15.93
CA ARG A 332 4.81 9.46 -15.17
C ARG A 332 6.02 10.14 -15.83
N LEU A 333 7.00 9.36 -16.31
CA LEU A 333 8.16 9.89 -17.05
C LEU A 333 7.74 10.59 -18.36
N GLN A 334 6.83 9.98 -19.12
CA GLN A 334 6.26 10.61 -20.32
C GLN A 334 5.49 11.90 -20.01
N ALA A 335 4.82 11.98 -18.85
CA ALA A 335 4.06 13.17 -18.45
C ALA A 335 4.96 14.38 -18.14
N ILE A 336 6.23 14.15 -17.78
CA ILE A 336 7.25 15.19 -17.64
C ILE A 336 8.14 15.31 -18.90
N ALA A 337 7.73 14.72 -20.03
CA ALA A 337 8.52 14.70 -21.27
C ALA A 337 9.94 14.10 -21.11
N ALA A 338 10.16 13.28 -20.09
CA ALA A 338 11.39 12.52 -19.93
C ALA A 338 11.31 11.22 -20.75
N GLY A 339 12.45 10.84 -21.33
CA GLY A 339 12.61 9.57 -22.05
C GLY A 339 12.73 8.36 -21.13
N GLU A 340 13.26 7.26 -21.68
CA GLU A 340 13.65 6.11 -20.89
C GLU A 340 14.88 6.48 -20.04
N ALA A 341 14.68 6.52 -18.72
CA ALA A 341 15.72 6.87 -17.76
C ALA A 341 16.49 5.61 -17.32
N GLN A 342 17.77 5.79 -17.00
CA GLN A 342 18.64 4.72 -16.50
C GLN A 342 18.68 4.72 -14.98
N PHE A 343 19.09 3.60 -14.39
CA PHE A 343 19.37 3.55 -12.96
C PHE A 343 20.67 4.32 -12.66
N PRO A 344 20.62 5.41 -11.88
CA PRO A 344 21.77 6.30 -11.68
C PRO A 344 22.84 5.72 -10.74
N GLY A 345 22.58 4.57 -10.11
CA GLY A 345 23.42 4.03 -9.04
C GLY A 345 22.94 4.47 -7.67
N LEU A 346 23.59 3.95 -6.62
CA LEU A 346 23.33 4.38 -5.26
C LEU A 346 23.97 5.75 -5.00
N PRO A 347 23.27 6.66 -4.32
CA PRO A 347 23.80 7.98 -4.03
C PRO A 347 24.93 7.89 -3.00
N ALA A 348 25.99 8.68 -3.21
CA ALA A 348 27.09 8.86 -2.27
C ALA A 348 27.47 10.36 -2.22
N PRO A 349 27.17 11.09 -1.14
CA PRO A 349 26.51 10.65 0.10
C PRO A 349 24.99 10.42 -0.05
N SER A 350 24.42 9.67 0.89
CA SER A 350 22.95 9.57 1.05
C SER A 350 22.37 10.87 1.63
N ALA A 351 21.06 11.08 1.48
CA ALA A 351 20.37 12.21 2.10
C ALA A 351 20.40 12.12 3.63
N ALA A 352 20.43 10.92 4.21
CA ALA A 352 20.60 10.72 5.64
C ALA A 352 21.94 11.29 6.11
N ASP A 353 23.04 10.94 5.41
CA ASP A 353 24.38 11.43 5.76
C ASP A 353 24.53 12.92 5.51
N ALA A 354 23.95 13.43 4.42
CA ALA A 354 24.05 14.84 4.05
C ALA A 354 23.19 15.78 4.91
N LEU A 355 22.03 15.33 5.41
CA LEU A 355 21.04 16.20 6.06
C LEU A 355 20.87 15.98 7.57
N LEU A 356 21.10 14.77 8.07
CA LEU A 356 20.94 14.46 9.50
C LEU A 356 22.22 14.68 10.29
N GLU A 357 23.39 14.60 9.64
CA GLU A 357 24.71 14.87 10.23
C GLU A 357 24.86 14.18 11.61
N ALA A 358 25.05 14.96 12.68
CA ALA A 358 25.24 14.45 14.04
C ALA A 358 24.01 13.72 14.61
N ALA A 359 22.80 14.03 14.14
CA ALA A 359 21.56 13.39 14.62
C ALA A 359 21.30 12.03 13.96
N HIS A 360 22.03 11.65 12.91
CA HIS A 360 21.77 10.43 12.14
C HIS A 360 21.72 9.17 13.04
N THR A 361 22.76 8.94 13.84
CA THR A 361 22.86 7.74 14.69
C THR A 361 21.75 7.68 15.74
N GLY A 362 21.49 8.79 16.43
CA GLY A 362 20.46 8.85 17.47
C GLY A 362 19.04 8.69 16.91
N LEU A 363 18.77 9.24 15.72
CA LEU A 363 17.49 9.04 15.03
C LEU A 363 17.32 7.59 14.59
N LEU A 364 18.36 6.95 14.04
CA LEU A 364 18.30 5.53 13.67
C LEU A 364 17.93 4.65 14.87
N GLU A 365 18.58 4.87 16.01
CA GLU A 365 18.30 4.09 17.24
C GLU A 365 16.84 4.23 17.69
N ARG A 366 16.28 5.45 17.64
CA ARG A 366 14.88 5.67 17.99
C ARG A 366 13.92 5.01 17.01
N VAL A 367 14.18 5.12 15.71
CA VAL A 367 13.33 4.52 14.67
C VAL A 367 13.39 2.99 14.72
N ASP A 368 14.58 2.41 14.97
CA ASP A 368 14.75 0.97 15.18
C ASP A 368 14.01 0.50 16.44
N ALA A 369 14.18 1.19 17.58
CA ALA A 369 13.49 0.85 18.83
C ALA A 369 11.96 0.93 18.69
N ALA A 370 11.45 1.96 18.02
CA ALA A 370 10.02 2.12 17.75
C ALA A 370 9.48 0.96 16.87
N TRP A 371 10.25 0.54 15.86
CA TRP A 371 9.89 -0.60 15.02
C TRP A 371 9.90 -1.92 15.80
N GLN A 372 10.92 -2.17 16.63
CA GLN A 372 11.02 -3.38 17.46
C GLN A 372 9.84 -3.49 18.43
N ALA A 373 9.45 -2.37 19.06
CA ALA A 373 8.31 -2.32 19.96
C ALA A 373 6.99 -2.67 19.24
N ARG A 374 6.79 -2.11 18.04
CA ARG A 374 5.58 -2.34 17.23
C ARG A 374 5.52 -3.76 16.66
N GLU A 375 6.64 -4.31 16.22
CA GLU A 375 6.67 -5.60 15.55
C GLU A 375 6.66 -6.79 16.52
N ARG A 376 6.92 -6.57 17.82
CA ARG A 376 7.12 -7.62 18.84
C ARG A 376 6.05 -8.71 18.83
N GLU A 377 4.77 -8.34 18.87
CA GLU A 377 3.67 -9.32 18.93
C GLU A 377 3.59 -10.15 17.64
N ALA A 378 3.61 -9.48 16.49
CA ALA A 378 3.58 -10.16 15.19
C ALA A 378 4.82 -11.03 14.98
N TRP A 379 5.98 -10.61 15.50
CA TRP A 379 7.23 -11.36 15.49
C TRP A 379 7.13 -12.65 16.31
N GLN A 380 6.64 -12.56 17.55
CA GLN A 380 6.45 -13.72 18.43
C GLN A 380 5.48 -14.74 17.83
N LEU A 381 4.37 -14.29 17.23
CA LEU A 381 3.42 -15.17 16.55
C LEU A 381 4.07 -15.90 15.36
N ARG A 382 4.88 -15.21 14.56
CA ARG A 382 5.65 -15.84 13.47
C ARG A 382 6.64 -16.85 14.00
N HIS A 383 7.36 -16.53 15.08
CA HIS A 383 8.31 -17.44 15.71
C HIS A 383 7.62 -18.71 16.23
N GLN A 384 6.52 -18.56 16.97
CA GLN A 384 5.73 -19.70 17.47
C GLN A 384 5.23 -20.59 16.33
N LYS A 385 4.73 -19.97 15.25
CA LYS A 385 4.34 -20.71 14.04
C LYS A 385 5.52 -21.46 13.42
N SER A 386 6.69 -20.85 13.34
CA SER A 386 7.92 -21.50 12.85
C SER A 386 8.32 -22.70 13.70
N CYS A 387 8.26 -22.57 15.03
CA CYS A 387 8.54 -23.68 15.95
C CYS A 387 7.57 -24.85 15.73
N ALA A 388 6.27 -24.58 15.66
CA ALA A 388 5.26 -25.62 15.41
C ALA A 388 5.44 -26.29 14.04
N GLU A 389 5.79 -25.52 13.00
CA GLU A 389 6.06 -26.06 11.67
C GLU A 389 7.34 -26.91 11.62
N ARG A 390 8.38 -26.58 12.40
CA ARG A 390 9.60 -27.40 12.52
C ARG A 390 9.34 -28.70 13.28
N GLU A 391 8.58 -28.64 14.37
CA GLU A 391 8.14 -29.85 15.08
C GLU A 391 7.33 -30.77 14.15
N ARG A 392 6.41 -30.17 13.37
CA ARG A 392 5.64 -30.90 12.36
C ARG A 392 6.52 -31.50 11.27
N LEU A 393 7.57 -30.79 10.84
CA LEU A 393 8.53 -31.30 9.86
C LEU A 393 9.27 -32.55 10.39
N GLU A 394 9.74 -32.53 11.64
CA GLU A 394 10.43 -33.69 12.24
C GLU A 394 9.51 -34.91 12.40
N ALA A 395 8.24 -34.70 12.77
CA ALA A 395 7.24 -35.77 12.77
C ALA A 395 7.04 -36.37 11.36
N LEU A 396 6.92 -35.52 10.34
CA LEU A 396 6.78 -35.96 8.95
C LEU A 396 8.04 -36.65 8.41
N ARG A 397 9.24 -36.25 8.85
CA ARG A 397 10.50 -36.96 8.52
C ARG A 397 10.47 -38.40 9.04
N THR A 398 9.95 -38.59 10.25
CA THR A 398 9.83 -39.92 10.87
C THR A 398 8.78 -40.78 10.13
N GLU A 399 7.61 -40.20 9.82
CA GLU A 399 6.55 -40.87 9.05
C GLU A 399 7.01 -41.22 7.61
N ALA A 400 7.79 -40.34 6.97
CA ALA A 400 8.34 -40.59 5.63
C ALA A 400 9.34 -41.75 5.58
N GLY A 401 10.03 -42.04 6.69
CA GLY A 401 10.94 -43.18 6.83
C GLY A 401 10.23 -44.54 6.93
N GLY A 402 8.94 -44.56 7.25
CA GLY A 402 8.11 -45.77 7.30
C GLY A 402 7.33 -46.01 6.00
N ASP A 403 6.00 -46.07 6.10
CA ASP A 403 5.08 -46.37 5.00
C ASP A 403 5.07 -45.32 3.87
N GLY A 404 5.70 -44.16 4.10
CA GLY A 404 5.78 -43.07 3.14
C GLY A 404 4.58 -42.14 3.20
N LEU A 405 4.81 -40.90 2.77
CA LEU A 405 3.81 -39.85 2.84
C LEU A 405 2.96 -39.82 1.57
N HIS A 406 1.67 -39.58 1.76
CA HIS A 406 0.69 -39.53 0.68
C HIS A 406 -0.16 -38.25 0.71
N GLY A 407 -0.71 -37.89 -0.44
CA GLY A 407 -1.70 -36.83 -0.56
C GLY A 407 -1.28 -35.49 0.03
N ARG A 408 -2.06 -35.00 1.00
CA ARG A 408 -1.81 -33.69 1.63
C ARG A 408 -0.54 -33.69 2.49
N GLN A 409 -0.25 -34.78 3.20
CA GLN A 409 0.92 -34.86 4.10
C GLN A 409 2.24 -34.85 3.32
N ALA A 410 2.28 -35.53 2.17
CA ALA A 410 3.45 -35.49 1.27
C ALA A 410 3.76 -34.07 0.79
N MET A 411 2.73 -33.33 0.38
CA MET A 411 2.89 -31.94 -0.04
C MET A 411 3.24 -31.00 1.11
N GLU A 412 2.68 -31.23 2.31
CA GLU A 412 3.05 -30.50 3.52
C GLU A 412 4.53 -30.72 3.85
N TYR A 413 4.99 -31.97 3.83
CA TYR A 413 6.40 -32.32 4.04
C TYR A 413 7.32 -31.61 3.06
N ALA A 414 7.10 -31.76 1.75
CA ALA A 414 7.96 -31.11 0.75
C ALA A 414 7.94 -29.57 0.87
N ALA A 415 6.80 -28.97 1.25
CA ALA A 415 6.72 -27.54 1.51
C ALA A 415 7.52 -27.11 2.75
N LEU A 416 7.48 -27.90 3.82
CA LEU A 416 8.22 -27.64 5.06
C LEU A 416 9.73 -27.87 4.87
N VAL A 417 10.14 -28.94 4.19
CA VAL A 417 11.55 -29.18 3.83
C VAL A 417 12.07 -28.04 2.95
N LYS A 418 11.29 -27.60 1.96
CA LYS A 418 11.66 -26.44 1.13
C LYS A 418 11.88 -25.17 1.96
N ARG A 419 11.14 -24.99 3.05
CA ARG A 419 11.21 -23.79 3.88
C ARG A 419 12.36 -23.84 4.90
N TYR A 420 12.59 -25.00 5.52
CA TYR A 420 13.49 -25.13 6.67
C TYR A 420 14.73 -26.00 6.42
N GLY A 421 14.69 -26.86 5.42
CA GLY A 421 15.79 -27.73 5.01
C GLY A 421 16.74 -27.08 4.01
N THR A 422 17.73 -27.85 3.57
CA THR A 422 18.64 -27.39 2.51
C THR A 422 17.99 -27.47 1.13
N ARG A 423 18.63 -26.87 0.12
CA ARG A 423 18.16 -26.95 -1.26
C ARG A 423 18.17 -28.39 -1.77
N GLU A 424 19.19 -29.14 -1.38
CA GLU A 424 19.35 -30.56 -1.70
C GLU A 424 18.25 -31.38 -1.02
N GLU A 425 18.03 -31.21 0.28
CA GLU A 425 16.95 -31.91 1.00
C GLU A 425 15.58 -31.63 0.38
N ALA A 426 15.32 -30.38 -0.01
CA ALA A 426 14.06 -30.02 -0.67
C ALA A 426 13.92 -30.69 -2.03
N HIS A 427 14.99 -30.76 -2.80
CA HIS A 427 15.01 -31.45 -4.08
C HIS A 427 14.68 -32.94 -3.91
N ASP A 428 15.36 -33.60 -2.98
CA ASP A 428 15.17 -35.02 -2.69
C ASP A 428 13.77 -35.31 -2.15
N ALA A 429 13.23 -34.43 -1.30
CA ALA A 429 11.86 -34.55 -0.81
C ALA A 429 10.83 -34.47 -1.93
N TYR A 430 10.99 -33.54 -2.89
CA TYR A 430 10.08 -33.42 -4.03
C TYR A 430 10.17 -34.62 -4.99
N GLU A 431 11.37 -35.17 -5.22
CA GLU A 431 11.57 -36.40 -5.98
C GLU A 431 10.91 -37.60 -5.29
N GLN A 432 11.14 -37.75 -3.97
CA GLN A 432 10.60 -38.85 -3.18
C GLN A 432 9.07 -38.88 -3.20
N ILE A 433 8.42 -37.73 -2.98
CA ILE A 433 6.94 -37.67 -2.97
C ILE A 433 6.36 -37.94 -4.36
N LEU A 434 7.05 -37.51 -5.43
CA LEU A 434 6.61 -37.72 -6.80
C LEU A 434 6.73 -39.19 -7.19
N ALA A 435 7.84 -39.85 -6.84
CA ALA A 435 8.06 -41.26 -7.12
C ALA A 435 7.04 -42.17 -6.39
N ARG A 436 6.64 -41.82 -5.17
CA ARG A 436 5.66 -42.59 -4.39
C ARG A 436 4.20 -42.27 -4.74
N ASN A 437 3.94 -41.10 -5.32
CA ASN A 437 2.58 -40.64 -5.63
C ASN A 437 2.45 -40.15 -7.09
N PRO A 438 2.76 -40.99 -8.09
CA PRO A 438 2.71 -40.57 -9.49
C PRO A 438 1.29 -40.22 -9.96
N ASP A 439 0.26 -40.79 -9.32
CA ASP A 439 -1.14 -40.62 -9.70
C ASP A 439 -1.87 -39.50 -8.92
N ASP A 440 -1.17 -38.77 -8.04
CA ASP A 440 -1.75 -37.61 -7.35
C ASP A 440 -1.45 -36.31 -8.11
N ALA A 441 -2.46 -35.81 -8.83
CA ALA A 441 -2.37 -34.57 -9.59
C ALA A 441 -1.89 -33.36 -8.77
N ARG A 442 -2.16 -33.31 -7.46
CA ARG A 442 -1.68 -32.23 -6.57
C ARG A 442 -0.18 -32.30 -6.37
N ILE A 443 0.37 -33.51 -6.18
CA ILE A 443 1.79 -33.73 -5.98
C ILE A 443 2.54 -33.45 -7.28
N VAL A 444 2.04 -33.98 -8.41
CA VAL A 444 2.60 -33.73 -9.74
C VAL A 444 2.60 -32.23 -10.05
N PHE A 445 1.50 -31.52 -9.80
CA PHE A 445 1.44 -30.06 -9.96
C PHE A 445 2.41 -29.32 -9.03
N GLY A 446 2.48 -29.74 -7.76
CA GLY A 446 3.34 -29.15 -6.75
C GLY A 446 4.83 -29.28 -7.08
N ALA A 447 5.25 -30.47 -7.51
CA ALA A 447 6.61 -30.75 -7.99
C ALA A 447 6.91 -29.98 -9.28
N GLY A 448 5.97 -29.95 -10.24
CA GLY A 448 6.10 -29.15 -11.47
C GLY A 448 6.33 -27.66 -11.18
N LYS A 449 5.57 -27.09 -10.24
CA LYS A 449 5.76 -25.70 -9.76
C LYS A 449 7.13 -25.50 -9.11
N TYR A 450 7.61 -26.49 -8.34
CA TYR A 450 8.93 -26.41 -7.69
C TYR A 450 10.07 -26.40 -8.72
N PHE A 451 10.11 -27.39 -9.62
CA PHE A 451 11.18 -27.53 -10.61
C PHE A 451 11.18 -26.41 -11.67
N THR A 452 10.00 -25.93 -12.10
CA THR A 452 9.94 -24.71 -12.93
C THR A 452 10.49 -23.49 -12.18
N GLY A 453 10.25 -23.39 -10.87
CA GLY A 453 10.84 -22.36 -10.01
C GLY A 453 12.37 -22.39 -9.98
N LEU A 454 12.99 -23.56 -10.10
CA LEU A 454 14.44 -23.75 -10.19
C LEU A 454 15.02 -23.49 -11.59
N GLY A 455 14.19 -23.21 -12.59
CA GLY A 455 14.64 -23.03 -13.97
C GLY A 455 14.78 -24.34 -14.77
N GLU A 456 14.24 -25.45 -14.26
CA GLU A 456 14.33 -26.77 -14.89
C GLU A 456 13.13 -27.05 -15.80
N GLU A 457 13.40 -27.47 -17.04
CA GLU A 457 12.35 -27.71 -18.04
C GLU A 457 11.47 -28.92 -17.72
N ARG A 458 11.98 -29.91 -16.96
CA ARG A 458 11.16 -31.05 -16.53
C ARG A 458 9.94 -30.62 -15.72
N GLY A 459 10.01 -29.46 -15.05
CA GLY A 459 8.87 -28.89 -14.34
C GLY A 459 7.69 -28.58 -15.27
N ILE A 460 7.94 -28.21 -16.53
CA ILE A 460 6.90 -27.97 -17.52
C ILE A 460 6.14 -29.26 -17.82
N ARG A 461 6.86 -30.36 -18.05
CA ARG A 461 6.25 -31.67 -18.33
C ARG A 461 5.37 -32.14 -17.19
N LEU A 462 5.82 -31.95 -15.94
CA LEU A 462 5.02 -32.25 -14.75
C LEU A 462 3.78 -31.36 -14.65
N LEU A 463 3.90 -30.07 -14.97
CA LEU A 463 2.73 -29.19 -15.02
C LEU A 463 1.73 -29.64 -16.10
N GLU A 464 2.18 -30.00 -17.29
CA GLU A 464 1.34 -30.51 -18.38
C GLU A 464 0.65 -31.82 -17.97
N GLN A 465 1.37 -32.76 -17.36
CA GLN A 465 0.81 -34.00 -16.82
C GLN A 465 -0.29 -33.71 -15.77
N ALA A 466 -0.06 -32.78 -14.85
CA ALA A 466 -1.08 -32.40 -13.87
C ALA A 466 -2.35 -31.80 -14.51
N MET A 467 -2.22 -31.12 -15.66
CA MET A 467 -3.36 -30.60 -16.42
C MET A 467 -4.21 -31.71 -17.03
N GLU A 468 -3.58 -32.79 -17.49
CA GLU A 468 -4.25 -33.97 -18.02
C GLU A 468 -4.98 -34.75 -16.92
N MET A 469 -4.35 -34.88 -15.75
CA MET A 469 -4.91 -35.61 -14.61
C MET A 469 -6.10 -34.88 -13.96
N ASP A 470 -6.04 -33.56 -13.81
CA ASP A 470 -7.10 -32.79 -13.17
C ASP A 470 -7.27 -31.39 -13.78
N LYS A 471 -8.49 -31.16 -14.31
CA LYS A 471 -8.89 -29.91 -14.98
C LYS A 471 -8.73 -28.66 -14.09
N ARG A 472 -8.68 -28.81 -12.77
CA ARG A 472 -8.43 -27.70 -11.82
C ARG A 472 -7.03 -27.08 -11.99
N TYR A 473 -6.05 -27.83 -12.48
CA TYR A 473 -4.67 -27.38 -12.62
C TYR A 473 -4.35 -26.74 -13.98
N VAL A 474 -5.25 -26.84 -14.97
CA VAL A 474 -5.10 -26.24 -16.32
C VAL A 474 -4.70 -24.77 -16.26
N VAL A 475 -5.53 -23.92 -15.64
CA VAL A 475 -5.29 -22.46 -15.62
C VAL A 475 -4.02 -22.11 -14.81
N PRO A 476 -3.82 -22.63 -13.59
CA PRO A 476 -2.59 -22.37 -12.83
C PRO A 476 -1.30 -22.84 -13.55
N ALA A 477 -1.32 -24.02 -14.18
CA ALA A 477 -0.17 -24.58 -14.87
C ALA A 477 0.21 -23.76 -16.11
N CYS A 478 -0.75 -23.39 -16.97
CA CYS A 478 -0.48 -22.53 -18.13
C CYS A 478 0.16 -21.19 -17.73
N ARG A 479 -0.26 -20.60 -16.60
CA ARG A 479 0.35 -19.37 -16.09
C ARG A 479 1.82 -19.57 -15.73
N LEU A 480 2.14 -20.62 -14.98
CA LEU A 480 3.52 -20.93 -14.57
C LEU A 480 4.41 -21.25 -15.78
N ILE A 481 3.90 -21.99 -16.77
CA ILE A 481 4.63 -22.29 -18.01
C ILE A 481 4.91 -21.00 -18.80
N SER A 482 3.93 -20.11 -18.92
CA SER A 482 4.12 -18.82 -19.59
C SER A 482 5.15 -17.95 -18.87
N GLU A 483 5.08 -17.86 -17.54
CA GLU A 483 6.07 -17.13 -16.73
C GLU A 483 7.49 -17.69 -16.88
N PHE A 484 7.63 -19.01 -16.93
CA PHE A 484 8.90 -19.69 -17.16
C PHE A 484 9.51 -19.32 -18.51
N ARG A 485 8.70 -19.38 -19.59
CA ARG A 485 9.14 -19.04 -20.96
C ARG A 485 9.50 -17.56 -21.10
N ASN A 486 8.72 -16.68 -20.46
CA ASN A 486 9.00 -15.24 -20.43
C ASN A 486 10.32 -14.92 -19.72
N ARG A 487 10.64 -15.63 -18.63
CA ARG A 487 11.93 -15.47 -17.91
C ARG A 487 13.14 -15.86 -18.76
N ARG A 488 13.01 -16.83 -19.67
CA ARG A 488 14.08 -17.25 -20.60
C ARG A 488 14.13 -16.46 -21.92
N GLY A 489 13.30 -15.44 -22.10
CA GLY A 489 13.32 -14.60 -23.31
C GLY A 489 12.61 -15.19 -24.55
N ASN A 490 11.92 -16.33 -24.43
CA ASN A 490 11.13 -16.89 -25.52
C ASN A 490 9.72 -16.29 -25.51
N ILE A 491 9.50 -15.26 -26.32
CA ILE A 491 8.19 -14.64 -26.51
C ILE A 491 7.34 -15.53 -27.41
N THR A 492 6.55 -16.42 -26.81
CA THR A 492 5.29 -16.89 -27.41
C THR A 492 4.19 -16.70 -26.39
N ARG A 493 3.39 -15.64 -26.58
CA ARG A 493 2.12 -15.45 -25.89
C ARG A 493 1.22 -16.64 -26.25
N PHE A 494 0.91 -17.51 -25.29
CA PHE A 494 -0.21 -18.44 -25.44
C PHE A 494 -1.52 -17.63 -25.47
N PRO A 495 -2.33 -17.69 -26.54
CA PRO A 495 -3.65 -17.07 -26.56
C PRO A 495 -4.57 -17.83 -25.60
N ALA A 496 -5.35 -17.10 -24.79
CA ALA A 496 -6.33 -17.64 -23.85
C ALA A 496 -7.39 -18.59 -24.45
N HIS A 497 -7.44 -18.72 -25.79
CA HIS A 497 -8.34 -19.61 -26.51
C HIS A 497 -7.91 -21.09 -26.55
N GLU A 498 -6.63 -21.44 -26.32
CA GLU A 498 -6.19 -22.84 -26.36
C GLU A 498 -6.51 -23.64 -25.08
N GLY A 499 -6.61 -22.98 -23.93
CA GLY A 499 -7.08 -23.61 -22.68
C GLY A 499 -8.52 -24.12 -22.76
N GLN A 500 -9.36 -23.51 -23.62
CA GLN A 500 -10.70 -24.00 -23.93
C GLN A 500 -10.68 -25.15 -24.96
N THR A 501 -9.67 -25.22 -25.80
CA THR A 501 -9.55 -26.21 -26.88
C THR A 501 -9.09 -27.57 -26.35
N ILE A 502 -8.22 -27.60 -25.32
CA ILE A 502 -7.84 -28.82 -24.60
C ILE A 502 -9.02 -29.36 -23.77
N ARG A 503 -9.85 -28.46 -23.19
CA ARG A 503 -11.05 -28.83 -22.43
C ARG A 503 -12.10 -29.58 -23.28
N ARG A 504 -12.07 -29.41 -24.61
CA ARG A 504 -12.93 -30.09 -25.61
C ARG A 504 -12.32 -31.36 -26.22
N ARG A 505 -11.03 -31.64 -26.04
CA ARG A 505 -10.39 -32.88 -26.53
C ARG A 505 -10.43 -34.03 -25.52
N VAL A 506 -10.76 -33.74 -24.25
CA VAL A 506 -10.89 -34.71 -23.15
C VAL A 506 -12.33 -34.69 -22.61
N SER A 507 -13.30 -34.63 -23.52
CA SER A 507 -14.73 -34.79 -23.27
C SER A 507 -15.26 -35.96 -24.06
#